data_AF-W7UVK8-F1
#
_entry.id   AF-W7UVK8-F1
#
_cell.length_a   1.000
_cell.length_b   1.000
_cell.length_c   1.000
_cell.angle_alpha   90.00
_cell.angle_beta   90.00
_cell.angle_gamma   90.00
#
_symmetry.space_group_name_H-M   'P 1'
#
loop_
_entity.id
_entity.type
_entity.pdbx_description
1 polymer ?
#
loop_
_entity_poly.entity_id
_entity_poly.type
_entity_poly.pdbx_seq_one_letter_code
_entity_poly.pdbx_strand_id
1 'polypeptide(L)' 'ITPTPDSVLRVFMAYVTLDNAIDIELQQLNTFERKGFTVVEWGGSKVQ' A
#
# COMPACT_ATOMS: atom_id res chain seq x y z
N ILE A 1 -14.00 11.10 6.92
CA ILE A 1 -14.55 9.96 7.69
C ILE A 1 -14.74 10.47 9.12
N THR A 2 -15.90 10.22 9.75
CA THR A 2 -16.21 10.67 11.12
C THR A 2 -16.63 9.46 11.95
N PRO A 3 -16.03 9.23 13.14
CA PRO A 3 -14.99 10.04 13.80
C PRO A 3 -13.67 10.07 13.01
N THR A 4 -12.78 11.01 13.37
CA THR A 4 -11.43 11.09 12.79
C THR A 4 -10.64 9.81 13.15
N PRO A 5 -9.95 9.17 12.19
CA PRO A 5 -9.12 8.01 12.48
C PRO A 5 -7.94 8.35 13.40
N ASP A 6 -7.68 7.48 14.36
CA ASP A 6 -6.52 7.51 15.24
C ASP A 6 -5.25 6.98 14.54
N SER A 7 -5.40 6.22 13.46
CA SER A 7 -4.30 5.72 12.63
C SER A 7 -4.71 5.62 11.17
N VAL A 8 -3.82 6.02 10.26
CA VAL A 8 -4.05 5.92 8.81
C VAL A 8 -2.83 5.30 8.15
N LEU A 9 -3.02 4.16 7.48
CA LEU A 9 -2.03 3.57 6.58
C LEU A 9 -2.44 3.85 5.13
N ARG A 10 -1.50 4.33 4.31
CA ARG A 10 -1.69 4.51 2.87
C ARG A 10 -0.82 3.54 2.11
N VAL A 11 -1.42 2.74 1.24
CA VAL A 11 -0.72 1.79 0.39
C VAL A 11 -0.94 2.19 -1.06
N PHE A 12 0.15 2.34 -1.80
CA PHE A 12 0.12 2.66 -3.22
C PHE A 12 0.86 1.59 -4.02
N MET A 13 0.14 0.93 -4.92
CA MET A 13 0.71 -0.06 -5.82
C MET A 13 1.09 0.59 -7.15
N ALA A 14 2.38 0.73 -7.40
CA ALA A 14 2.89 1.02 -8.74
C ALA A 14 3.12 -0.30 -9.48
N TYR A 15 2.53 -0.46 -10.67
CA TYR A 15 2.65 -1.69 -11.45
C TYR A 15 3.01 -1.41 -12.91
N VAL A 16 3.66 -2.37 -13.55
CA VAL A 16 4.02 -2.30 -14.98
C VAL A 16 3.69 -3.64 -15.64
N THR A 17 3.36 -3.62 -16.92
CA THR A 17 3.16 -4.84 -17.71
C THR A 17 4.50 -5.54 -17.93
N LEU A 18 4.48 -6.87 -17.91
CA LEU A 18 5.64 -7.70 -18.18
C LEU A 18 5.35 -8.61 -19.37
N ASP A 19 6.27 -8.66 -20.32
CA ASP A 19 6.18 -9.59 -21.47
C ASP A 19 6.56 -11.02 -21.08
N ASN A 20 7.44 -11.17 -20.08
CA ASN A 20 7.90 -12.45 -19.55
C ASN A 20 7.94 -12.38 -18.02
N ALA A 21 7.81 -13.53 -17.36
CA ALA A 21 8.00 -13.62 -15.91
C ALA A 21 9.43 -13.22 -15.54
N ILE A 22 9.55 -12.45 -14.46
CA ILE A 22 10.84 -12.05 -13.88
C ILE A 22 10.86 -12.44 -12.42
N ASP A 23 12.04 -12.82 -11.93
CA ASP A 23 12.27 -12.97 -10.51
C ASP A 23 12.45 -11.58 -9.89
N ILE A 24 11.69 -11.31 -8.83
CA ILE A 24 11.81 -10.09 -8.05
C ILE A 24 12.18 -10.44 -6.61
N GLU A 25 13.02 -9.61 -6.01
CA GLU A 25 13.29 -9.69 -4.58
C GLU A 25 12.03 -9.31 -3.78
N LEU A 26 11.86 -9.96 -2.64
CA LEU A 26 10.74 -9.67 -1.74
C LEU A 26 10.88 -8.25 -1.18
N GLN A 27 9.82 -7.46 -1.32
CA GLN A 27 9.76 -6.13 -0.73
C GLN A 27 9.79 -6.19 0.79
N GLN A 28 10.67 -5.39 1.39
CA GLN A 28 10.67 -5.15 2.83
C GLN A 28 9.64 -4.06 3.14
N LEU A 29 8.50 -4.45 3.71
CA LEU A 29 7.44 -3.54 4.10
C LEU A 29 7.56 -3.24 5.59
N ASN A 30 7.66 -1.95 5.93
CA ASN A 30 7.59 -1.52 7.32
C ASN A 30 6.17 -1.71 7.85
N THR A 31 6.06 -2.23 9.06
CA THR A 31 4.77 -2.28 9.76
C THR A 31 4.42 -0.90 10.30
N PHE A 32 3.14 -0.70 10.62
CA PHE A 32 2.67 0.50 11.29
C PHE A 32 1.87 0.10 12.53
N GLU A 33 1.89 0.96 13.55
CA GLU A 33 1.12 0.74 14.77
C GLU A 33 -0.34 1.12 14.52
N ARG A 34 -1.27 0.24 14.89
CA ARG A 34 -2.72 0.47 14.81
C ARG A 34 -3.22 0.93 16.18
N LYS A 35 -3.73 2.14 16.27
CA LYS A 35 -4.40 2.68 17.46
C LYS A 35 -5.85 2.97 17.12
N GLY A 36 -6.75 2.67 18.07
CA GLY A 36 -8.16 3.05 17.99
C GLY A 36 -8.82 2.78 16.64
N PHE A 37 -9.58 3.76 16.16
CA PHE A 37 -10.18 3.71 14.83
C PHE A 37 -9.11 3.88 13.75
N THR A 38 -8.81 2.79 13.04
CA THR A 38 -7.77 2.76 12.00
C THR A 38 -8.36 2.68 10.60
N VAL A 39 -7.83 3.48 9.67
CA VAL A 39 -8.17 3.45 8.24
C VAL A 39 -6.98 2.96 7.42
N VAL A 40 -7.25 2.14 6.41
CA VAL A 40 -6.28 1.78 5.38
C VAL A 40 -6.80 2.27 4.04
N GLU A 41 -6.02 3.12 3.38
CA GLU A 41 -6.31 3.66 2.06
C GLU A 41 -5.46 2.91 1.03
N TRP A 42 -6.10 2.46 -0.05
CA TRP A 42 -5.45 1.73 -1.14
C TRP A 42 -5.57 2.53 -2.42
N GLY A 43 -4.45 2.68 -3.12
CA GLY A 43 -4.39 3.26 -4.45
C GLY A 43 -3.39 2.52 -5.32
N GLY A 44 -3.34 2.87 -6.60
CA GLY A 44 -2.32 2.36 -7.49
C GLY A 44 -2.40 2.99 -8.87
N SER A 45 -1.29 2.86 -9.61
CA SER A 45 -1.20 3.32 -11.00
C SER A 45 -0.28 2.42 -11.80
N LYS A 46 -0.59 2.30 -13.09
CA LYS A 46 0.36 1.80 -14.06
C LYS A 46 1.52 2.81 -14.18
N VAL A 47 2.75 2.33 -14.14
CA VAL A 47 3.94 3.12 -14.50
C VAL A 47 4.05 3.10 -16.03
N GLN A 48 4.22 4.28 -16.64
CA GLN A 48 4.43 4.46 -18.08
C GLN A 48 5.91 4.40 -18.43
#